data_AF-X5PV22-F1
#
_entry.id   AF-X5PV22-F1
#
_cell.length_a   1.000
_cell.length_b   1.000
_cell.length_c   1.000
_cell.angle_alpha   90.00
_cell.angle_beta   90.00
_cell.angle_gamma   90.00
#
_symmetry.space_group_name_H-M   'P 1'
#
loop_
_entity.id
_entity.type
_entity.pdbx_description
1 polymer ?
#
loop_
_entity_poly.entity_id
_entity_poly.type
_entity_poly.pdbx_seq_one_letter_code
_entity_poly.pdbx_strand_id
1 'polypeptide(L)' 'MNEFLMHIEWWISTWHAISVPNDNATRRRDRFADMINSMESLRGSLRFEEEPASFEAALIRDPGNAQ' A
#
# COMPACT_ATOMS: atom_id res chain seq x y z
N MET A 1 -2.69 -22.55 5.92
CA MET A 1 -1.84 -21.34 5.85
C MET A 1 -0.90 -21.52 4.67
N ASN A 2 -0.71 -20.51 3.82
CA ASN A 2 0.17 -20.61 2.64
C ASN A 2 1.65 -20.73 3.09
N GLU A 3 2.47 -21.57 2.45
CA GLU A 3 3.91 -21.73 2.74
C GLU A 3 4.65 -20.40 2.71
N PHE A 4 4.29 -19.52 1.77
CA PHE A 4 4.83 -18.16 1.71
C PHE A 4 4.61 -17.39 3.02
N LEU A 5 3.39 -17.43 3.56
CA LEU A 5 3.06 -16.71 4.79
C LEU A 5 3.84 -17.28 5.98
N MET A 6 3.99 -18.61 6.06
CA MET A 6 4.78 -19.25 7.11
C MET A 6 6.26 -18.83 7.04
N HIS A 7 6.83 -18.73 5.84
CA HIS A 7 8.21 -18.30 5.67
C HIS A 7 8.42 -16.84 6.09
N ILE A 8 7.47 -15.95 5.76
CA ILE A 8 7.50 -14.56 6.19
C ILE A 8 7.35 -14.42 7.71
N GLU A 9 6.43 -15.17 8.32
CA GLU A 9 6.24 -15.19 9.78
C GLU A 9 7.50 -15.65 10.50
N TRP A 10 8.16 -16.69 9.99
CA TRP A 10 9.44 -17.15 10.52
C TRP A 10 10.51 -16.05 10.46
N TRP A 11 10.69 -15.41 9.29
CA TRP A 11 11.67 -14.33 9.12
C TRP A 11 11.43 -13.17 10.09
N ILE A 12 10.17 -12.74 10.23
CA ILE A 12 9.78 -11.66 11.13
C ILE A 12 10.07 -12.04 12.59
N SER A 13 9.73 -13.26 12.98
CA SER A 13 10.00 -13.74 14.34
C SER A 13 11.51 -13.83 14.62
N THR A 14 12.30 -14.35 13.67
CA THR A 14 13.73 -14.59 13.84
C THR A 14 14.52 -13.29 13.93
N TRP A 15 14.23 -12.31 13.06
CA TRP A 15 15.07 -11.12 12.93
C TRP A 15 14.51 -9.89 13.62
N HIS A 16 13.20 -9.85 13.86
CA HIS A 16 12.54 -8.69 14.48
C HIS A 16 11.92 -9.02 15.84
N ALA A 17 11.99 -10.27 16.30
CA ALA A 17 11.41 -10.74 17.57
C ALA A 17 9.91 -10.39 17.72
N ILE A 18 9.21 -10.26 16.59
CA ILE A 18 7.77 -10.00 16.54
C ILE A 18 7.08 -11.33 16.27
N SER A 19 6.18 -11.73 17.17
CA SER A 19 5.27 -12.86 16.99
C SER A 19 3.82 -12.38 17.05
N VAL A 20 2.92 -13.17 16.46
CA VAL A 20 1.48 -12.96 16.61
C VAL A 20 0.97 -13.68 17.87
N PRO A 21 0.01 -13.10 18.62
CA PRO A 21 -0.66 -11.82 18.36
C PRO A 21 0.20 -10.61 18.78
N ASN A 22 0.25 -9.60 17.92
CA ASN A 22 0.97 -8.35 18.16
C ASN A 22 -0.02 -7.22 18.45
N ASP A 23 -0.11 -6.83 19.72
CA ASP A 23 -1.00 -5.75 20.19
C ASP A 23 -0.84 -4.44 19.43
N ASN A 24 0.39 -4.06 19.08
CA ASN A 24 0.64 -2.81 18.34
C ASN A 24 0.13 -2.92 16.90
N ALA A 25 0.29 -4.08 16.27
CA ALA A 25 -0.27 -4.35 14.95
C ALA A 25 -1.81 -4.30 15.00
N THR A 26 -2.43 -4.88 16.04
CA THR A 26 -3.88 -4.84 16.24
C THR A 26 -4.39 -3.41 16.40
N ARG A 27 -3.80 -2.61 17.30
CA ARG A 27 -4.19 -1.19 17.48
C ARG A 27 -4.00 -0.37 16.21
N ARG A 28 -2.96 -0.67 15.42
CA ARG A 28 -2.67 0.03 14.17
C ARG A 28 -3.64 -0.36 13.07
N ARG A 29 -4.03 -1.63 12.96
CA ARG A 29 -5.12 -2.09 12.09
C ARG A 29 -6.41 -1.32 12.40
N ASP A 30 -6.78 -1.25 13.68
CA ASP A 30 -8.04 -0.59 14.08
C ASP A 30 -8.01 0.91 13.75
N ARG A 31 -6.86 1.57 13.92
CA ARG A 31 -6.67 2.97 13.50
C ARG A 31 -6.84 3.17 11.99
N PHE A 32 -6.43 2.20 11.17
CA PHE A 32 -6.49 2.30 9.73
C PHE A 32 -7.74 1.67 9.12
N ALA A 33 -8.65 1.10 9.92
CA ALA A 33 -9.83 0.41 9.42
C ALA A 33 -10.65 1.29 8.46
N ASP A 34 -10.93 2.54 8.84
CA ASP A 34 -11.68 3.48 8.02
C ASP A 34 -10.94 3.86 6.72
N MET A 35 -9.62 4.04 6.81
CA MET A 35 -8.78 4.32 5.64
C MET A 35 -8.78 3.14 4.66
N ILE A 36 -8.61 1.91 5.17
CA ILE A 36 -8.65 0.69 4.38
C ILE A 36 -10.01 0.56 3.70
N ASN A 37 -11.11 0.73 4.45
CA ASN A 37 -12.46 0.68 3.90
C ASN A 37 -12.69 1.73 2.81
N SER A 38 -12.19 2.96 3.03
CA SER A 38 -12.26 4.02 2.02
C SER A 38 -11.50 3.63 0.75
N MET A 39 -10.29 3.07 0.87
CA MET A 39 -9.50 2.63 -0.29
C MET A 39 -10.17 1.46 -1.02
N GLU A 40 -10.72 0.48 -0.29
CA GLU A 40 -11.46 -0.64 -0.88
C GLU A 40 -12.72 -0.16 -1.61
N SER A 41 -13.42 0.85 -1.09
CA SER A 41 -14.58 1.44 -1.77
C SER A 41 -14.22 2.10 -3.11
N LEU A 42 -13.00 2.60 -3.24
CA LEU A 42 -12.49 3.22 -4.46
C LEU A 42 -11.95 2.18 -5.45
N ARG A 43 -11.65 0.95 -5.02
CA ARG A 43 -11.02 -0.08 -5.85
C ARG A 43 -11.83 -0.43 -7.12
N GLY A 44 -13.16 -0.28 -7.06
CA GLY A 44 -14.05 -0.46 -8.21
C GLY A 44 -14.39 0.82 -8.99
N SER A 45 -14.03 2.00 -8.47
CA SER A 45 -14.31 3.29 -9.11
C SER A 45 -13.10 3.89 -9.83
N LEU A 46 -11.90 3.35 -9.61
CA LEU A 46 -10.69 3.77 -10.30
C LEU A 46 -10.70 3.23 -11.73
N ARG A 47 -11.05 4.08 -12.69
CA ARG A 47 -10.85 3.83 -14.12
C ARG A 47 -9.58 4.58 -14.55
N PHE A 48 -8.69 3.91 -15.26
CA PHE A 48 -7.62 4.61 -15.98
C PHE A 48 -8.24 5.49 -17.06
N GLU A 49 -7.63 6.65 -17.33
CA GLU A 49 -8.01 7.45 -18.50
C GLU A 49 -7.78 6.62 -19.78
N GLU A 50 -8.66 6.76 -20.77
CA GLU A 50 -8.60 5.97 -22.01
C GLU A 50 -7.40 6.34 -22.89
N GLU A 51 -6.90 7.57 -22.77
CA GLU A 51 -5.57 7.94 -23.25
C GLU A 51 -4.67 8.24 -22.05
N PRO A 52 -3.41 7.75 -22.02
CA PRO A 52 -2.40 8.18 -21.05
C PRO A 52 -1.94 9.60 -21.40
N ALA A 53 -2.85 10.57 -21.42
CA ALA A 53 -2.56 11.93 -21.84
C ALA A 53 -2.07 12.78 -20.65
N SER A 54 -2.63 12.59 -19.45
CA SER A 54 -2.41 13.53 -18.34
C SER A 54 -1.03 13.46 -17.69
N PHE A 55 -0.41 12.28 -17.58
CA PHE A 55 0.91 12.16 -16.95
C PHE A 55 2.05 12.61 -17.89
N GLU A 56 2.08 12.11 -19.12
CA GLU A 56 3.08 12.53 -20.12
C GLU A 56 2.89 14.00 -20.53
N ALA A 57 1.64 14.49 -20.67
CA ALA A 57 1.42 15.92 -20.92
C ALA A 57 1.84 16.81 -19.75
N ALA A 58 1.74 16.31 -18.50
CA ALA A 58 2.27 17.03 -17.34
C ALA A 58 3.81 17.08 -17.36
N LEU A 59 4.48 15.99 -17.75
CA LEU A 59 5.94 15.95 -17.93
C LEU A 59 6.43 16.87 -19.06
N ILE A 60 5.68 16.98 -20.16
CA ILE A 60 6.00 17.91 -21.26
C ILE A 60 5.79 19.37 -20.83
N ARG A 61 4.80 19.66 -19.96
CA ARG A 61 4.50 21.01 -19.49
C ARG A 61 5.48 21.54 -18.45
N ASP A 62 6.11 20.67 -17.67
CA ASP A 62 7.14 21.02 -16.71
C ASP A 62 8.44 20.26 -16.99
N PRO A 63 9.22 20.66 -18.01
CA PRO A 63 10.50 20.03 -18.32
C PRO A 63 11.58 20.25 -17.24
N GLY A 64 11.21 20.75 -16.06
CA GLY A 64 12.13 21.17 -15.02
C GLY A 64 12.79 22.48 -15.41
N ASN A 65 12.40 23.56 -14.74
CA ASN A 65 13.29 24.72 -14.63
C ASN A 65 14.49 24.32 -13.77
N ALA A 66 15.47 23.64 -14.38
CA ALA A 66 16.82 23.59 -13.88
C ALA A 66 17.42 25.00 -14.03
N GLN A 67 17.21 25.84 -13.00
CA GLN A 67 18.11 26.95 -12.69
C GLN A 67 19.23 26.43 -11.79
#